data_AF-A0A7I7Q1C5-F1
#
_entry.id   AF-A0A7I7Q1C5-F1
#
_cell.length_a   1.000
_cell.length_b   1.000
_cell.length_c   1.000
_cell.angle_alpha   90.00
_cell.angle_beta   90.00
_cell.angle_gamma   90.00
#
_symmetry.space_group_name_H-M   'P 1'
#
loop_
_entity.id
_entity.type
_entity.pdbx_description
1 polymer ?
#
loop_
_entity_poly.entity_id
_entity_poly.type
_entity_poly.pdbx_seq_one_letter_code
_entity_poly.pdbx_strand_id
1 'polypeptide(L)'
;MIAAQRAGSLTADISDSLNDALTELVRRGQRAGAVRADLVAEDILRLIAMLYSVLSTMDPNSDGWRRYVALMLDAISTGERQPLPPAAPYHMSEPDSWPL
;
A
#
# COMPACT_ATOMS: atom_id res chain seq x y z
N MET A 1 15.44 -12.12 -28.34
CA MET A 1 14.05 -12.30 -27.85
C MET A 1 13.90 -13.23 -26.64
N ILE A 2 14.82 -14.17 -26.35
CA ILE A 2 14.67 -15.12 -25.23
C ILE A 2 14.77 -14.46 -23.82
N ALA A 3 15.61 -13.42 -23.66
CA ALA A 3 15.79 -12.76 -22.36
C ALA A 3 14.54 -11.97 -21.90
N ALA A 4 13.87 -11.26 -22.82
CA ALA A 4 12.65 -10.51 -22.52
C ALA A 4 11.49 -11.42 -22.13
N GLN A 5 11.33 -12.58 -22.81
CA GLN A 5 10.30 -13.56 -22.48
C GLN A 5 10.49 -14.18 -21.08
N ARG A 6 11.74 -14.47 -20.69
CA ARG A 6 12.06 -15.00 -19.35
C ARG A 6 11.85 -13.98 -18.25
N ALA A 7 12.22 -12.72 -18.49
CA ALA A 7 11.95 -11.64 -17.53
C ALA A 7 10.43 -11.45 -17.35
N GLY A 8 9.66 -11.45 -18.45
CA GLY A 8 8.21 -11.37 -18.42
C GLY A 8 7.55 -12.53 -17.66
N SER A 9 7.98 -13.78 -17.88
CA SER A 9 7.45 -14.93 -17.13
C SER A 9 7.80 -14.86 -15.64
N LEU A 10 9.04 -14.49 -15.30
CA LEU A 10 9.46 -14.33 -13.89
C LEU A 10 8.66 -13.24 -13.17
N THR A 11 8.40 -12.11 -13.82
CA THR A 11 7.57 -11.03 -13.26
C THR A 11 6.12 -11.50 -13.07
N ALA A 12 5.56 -12.27 -14.01
CA ALA A 12 4.23 -12.85 -13.87
C ALA A 12 4.18 -13.86 -12.71
N ASP A 13 5.14 -14.79 -12.63
CA ASP A 13 5.21 -15.79 -11.55
C ASP A 13 5.33 -15.14 -10.16
N ILE A 14 6.12 -14.06 -10.05
CA ILE A 14 6.24 -13.26 -8.83
C ILE A 14 4.91 -12.56 -8.49
N SER A 15 4.22 -12.05 -9.52
CA SER A 15 2.93 -11.36 -9.37
C SER A 15 1.83 -12.32 -8.91
N ASP A 16 1.79 -13.53 -9.46
CA ASP A 16 0.85 -14.59 -9.07
C ASP A 16 1.13 -15.06 -7.64
N SER A 17 2.40 -15.33 -7.31
CA SER A 17 2.80 -15.74 -5.96
C SER A 17 2.48 -14.67 -4.91
N LEU A 18 2.65 -13.39 -5.26
CA LEU A 18 2.27 -12.27 -4.41
C LEU A 18 0.76 -12.20 -4.20
N ASN A 19 -0.02 -12.37 -5.27
CA ASN A 19 -1.48 -12.34 -5.19
C ASN A 19 -2.03 -13.48 -4.32
N ASP A 20 -1.47 -14.68 -4.45
CA ASP A 20 -1.83 -15.84 -3.62
C ASP A 20 -1.50 -15.59 -2.15
N ALA A 21 -0.31 -15.04 -1.87
CA ALA A 21 0.11 -14.70 -0.51
C ALA A 21 -0.81 -13.63 0.11
N LEU A 22 -1.17 -12.59 -0.64
CA LEU A 22 -2.10 -11.55 -0.19
C LEU A 22 -3.51 -12.12 0.04
N THR A 23 -3.98 -12.99 -0.85
CA THR A 23 -5.27 -13.68 -0.70
C THR A 23 -5.32 -14.49 0.59
N GLU A 24 -4.28 -15.28 0.87
CA GLU A 24 -4.22 -16.05 2.12
C GLU A 24 -4.10 -15.15 3.35
N LEU A 25 -3.34 -14.05 3.26
CA LEU A 25 -3.22 -13.07 4.35
C LEU A 25 -4.57 -12.44 4.70
N VAL A 26 -5.32 -11.97 3.69
CA VAL A 26 -6.66 -11.38 3.87
C VAL A 26 -7.61 -12.41 4.48
N ARG A 27 -7.64 -13.63 3.94
CA ARG A 27 -8.50 -14.71 4.48
C ARG A 27 -8.16 -15.06 5.93
N ARG A 28 -6.88 -15.07 6.30
CA ARG A 28 -6.45 -15.30 7.70
C ARG A 28 -6.91 -14.16 8.60
N GLY A 29 -6.70 -12.91 8.17
CA GLY A 29 -7.14 -11.73 8.91
C GLY A 29 -8.65 -11.70 9.10
N GLN A 30 -9.43 -12.05 8.07
CA GLN A 30 -10.89 -12.14 8.14
C GLN A 30 -11.36 -13.26 9.09
N ARG A 31 -10.75 -14.45 9.02
CA ARG A 31 -11.04 -15.55 9.95
C ARG A 31 -10.72 -15.19 11.41
N ALA A 32 -9.67 -14.40 11.63
CA ALA A 32 -9.30 -13.88 12.95
C ALA A 32 -10.18 -12.70 13.40
N GLY A 33 -11.09 -12.22 12.54
CA GLY A 33 -11.90 -11.04 12.81
C GLY A 33 -11.10 -9.75 12.91
N ALA A 34 -9.88 -9.70 12.36
CA ALA A 34 -8.98 -8.55 12.39
C ALA A 34 -9.04 -7.69 11.13
N VAL A 35 -9.48 -8.26 10.00
CA VAL A 35 -9.64 -7.59 8.71
C VAL A 35 -11.12 -7.58 8.34
N ARG A 36 -11.59 -6.49 7.73
CA ARG A 36 -12.98 -6.36 7.28
C ARG A 36 -13.35 -7.47 6.29
N ALA A 37 -14.57 -7.99 6.44
CA ALA A 37 -15.08 -9.11 5.65
C ALA A 37 -15.41 -8.76 4.19
N ASP A 38 -15.55 -7.48 3.86
CA ASP A 38 -15.89 -6.99 2.52
C ASP A 38 -14.66 -6.72 1.64
N LEU A 39 -13.45 -6.84 2.17
CA LEU A 39 -12.21 -6.63 1.42
C LEU A 39 -11.77 -7.88 0.65
N VAL A 40 -11.29 -7.67 -0.58
CA VAL A 40 -10.61 -8.69 -1.39
C VAL A 40 -9.10 -8.41 -1.49
N ALA A 41 -8.31 -9.39 -1.93
CA ALA A 41 -6.85 -9.25 -2.04
C ALA A 41 -6.44 -8.11 -2.98
N GLU A 42 -7.23 -7.92 -4.03
CA GLU A 42 -7.09 -6.88 -5.04
C GLU A 42 -7.19 -5.47 -4.46
N ASP A 43 -7.98 -5.28 -3.40
CA ASP A 43 -8.09 -3.99 -2.70
C ASP A 43 -6.79 -3.69 -1.95
N ILE A 44 -6.22 -4.71 -1.29
CA ILE A 44 -4.95 -4.56 -0.55
C ILE A 44 -3.81 -4.16 -1.48
N LEU A 45 -3.71 -4.81 -2.65
CA LEU A 45 -2.69 -4.47 -3.63
C LEU A 45 -2.86 -3.04 -4.16
N ARG A 46 -4.10 -2.61 -4.42
CA ARG A 46 -4.42 -1.24 -4.85
C ARG A 46 -4.10 -0.22 -3.75
N LEU A 47 -4.42 -0.50 -2.49
CA LEU A 47 -4.10 0.37 -1.36
C LEU A 47 -2.58 0.54 -1.19
N ILE A 48 -1.80 -0.54 -1.33
CA ILE A 48 -0.34 -0.48 -1.30
C ILE A 48 0.20 0.37 -2.46
N ALA A 49 -0.32 0.19 -3.67
CA ALA A 49 0.09 0.98 -4.83
C ALA A 49 -0.24 2.48 -4.67
N MET A 50 -1.44 2.80 -4.16
CA MET A 50 -1.83 4.18 -3.85
C MET A 50 -0.91 4.79 -2.80
N LEU A 51 -0.61 4.08 -1.72
CA LEU A 51 0.32 4.55 -0.70
C LEU A 51 1.73 4.77 -1.26
N TYR A 52 2.22 3.86 -2.10
CA TYR A 52 3.51 4.01 -2.77
C TYR A 52 3.56 5.26 -3.66
N SER A 53 2.50 5.55 -4.40
CA SER A 53 2.46 6.69 -5.33
C SER A 53 2.70 8.05 -4.65
N VAL A 54 2.25 8.20 -3.40
CA VAL A 54 2.38 9.44 -2.63
C VAL A 54 3.71 9.54 -1.87
N LEU A 55 4.52 8.48 -1.80
CA LEU A 55 5.81 8.55 -1.09
C LEU A 55 6.77 9.54 -1.75
N SER A 56 6.71 9.66 -3.09
CA SER A 56 7.54 10.60 -3.85
C SER A 56 7.28 12.07 -3.52
N THR A 57 6.10 12.39 -2.98
CA THR A 57 5.72 13.76 -2.61
C THR A 57 6.03 14.08 -1.15
N MET A 58 6.66 13.16 -0.41
CA MET A 58 6.99 13.34 1.01
C MET A 58 8.47 13.70 1.17
N ASP A 59 8.78 14.47 2.22
CA ASP A 59 10.17 14.67 2.63
C ASP A 59 10.78 13.31 3.04
N PRO A 60 11.84 12.84 2.34
CA PRO A 60 12.50 11.56 2.65
C PRO A 60 13.11 11.48 4.05
N ASN A 61 13.38 12.63 4.69
CA ASN A 61 13.90 12.70 6.05
C ASN A 61 12.79 12.76 7.11
N SER A 62 11.52 12.75 6.69
CA SER A 62 10.37 12.81 7.58
C SER A 62 9.71 11.43 7.76
N ASP A 63 9.09 11.24 8.92
CA ASP A 63 8.24 10.09 9.22
C ASP A 63 6.78 10.28 8.74
N GLY A 64 6.54 11.22 7.80
CA GLY A 64 5.19 11.58 7.34
C GLY A 64 4.38 10.42 6.75
N TRP A 65 5.04 9.44 6.15
CA TRP A 65 4.44 8.22 5.59
C TRP A 65 3.68 7.39 6.64
N ARG A 66 4.12 7.43 7.91
CA ARG A 66 3.54 6.62 9.00
C ARG A 66 2.08 6.94 9.25
N ARG A 67 1.71 8.23 9.09
CA ARG A 67 0.32 8.66 9.24
C ARG A 67 -0.60 7.99 8.22
N TYR A 68 -0.15 7.86 6.98
CA TYR A 68 -0.93 7.25 5.91
C TYR A 68 -0.98 5.72 6.02
N VAL A 69 0.10 5.09 6.50
CA VAL A 69 0.05 3.66 6.86
C VAL A 69 -0.97 3.41 7.97
N ALA A 70 -0.97 4.22 9.03
CA ALA A 70 -1.95 4.10 10.12
C ALA A 70 -3.40 4.26 9.60
N LEU A 71 -3.65 5.25 8.74
CA LEU A 71 -4.95 5.43 8.08
C LEU A 71 -5.39 4.22 7.25
N MET A 72 -4.47 3.64 6.48
CA MET A 72 -4.77 2.45 5.67
C MET A 72 -5.04 1.23 6.55
N LEU A 73 -4.26 1.03 7.62
CA LEU A 73 -4.49 -0.04 8.58
C LEU A 73 -5.84 0.12 9.28
N ASP A 74 -6.22 1.33 9.68
CA ASP A 74 -7.53 1.63 10.26
C ASP A 74 -8.68 1.35 9.27
N ALA A 75 -8.46 1.59 7.96
CA ALA A 75 -9.46 1.32 6.93
C ALA A 75 -9.65 -0.18 6.66
N ILE A 76 -8.60 -0.98 6.88
CA ILE A 76 -8.57 -2.44 6.66
C ILE A 76 -9.07 -3.19 7.91
N SER A 77 -8.74 -2.68 9.09
CA SER A 77 -8.94 -3.36 10.35
C SER A 77 -10.36 -3.21 10.89
N THR A 78 -10.80 -4.17 11.68
CA THR A 78 -12.10 -4.16 12.40
C THR A 78 -11.99 -3.61 13.83
N GLY A 79 -10.77 -3.42 14.33
CA GLY A 79 -10.49 -2.98 15.69
C GLY A 79 -10.78 -1.50 15.94
N GLU A 80 -10.59 -1.08 17.19
CA GLU A 80 -10.70 0.33 17.56
C GLU A 80 -9.62 1.17 16.87
N ARG A 81 -10.05 2.28 16.28
CA ARG A 81 -9.15 3.25 15.63
C ARG A 81 -8.22 3.86 16.65
N GLN A 82 -6.94 3.87 16.33
CA GLN A 82 -5.94 4.51 17.17
C GLN A 82 -5.77 5.99 16.79
N PRO A 83 -5.32 6.85 17.72
CA PRO A 83 -4.93 8.20 17.36
C PRO A 83 -3.87 8.18 16.26
N LEU A 84 -4.11 8.96 15.20
CA LEU A 84 -3.20 9.01 14.06
C LEU A 84 -1.87 9.69 14.44
N PRO A 85 -0.73 9.23 13.90
CA PRO A 85 0.53 9.95 13.99
C PRO A 85 0.39 11.41 13.52
N PRO A 86 1.16 12.37 14.07
CA PRO A 86 1.09 13.77 13.68
C PRO A 86 1.19 13.96 12.15
N ALA A 87 0.47 14.96 11.63
CA ALA A 87 0.63 15.33 10.24
C ALA A 87 2.02 15.93 10.01
N ALA A 88 2.72 15.48 8.97
CA ALA A 88 3.92 16.16 8.51
C ALA A 88 3.55 17.58 8.04
N PRO A 89 4.44 18.57 8.23
CA PRO A 89 4.21 19.92 7.72
C PRO A 89 3.94 19.87 6.21
N TYR A 90 2.89 20.55 5.77
CA TYR A 90 2.64 20.72 4.35
C TYR A 90 3.64 21.74 3.80
N HIS A 91 4.60 21.29 3.00
CA HIS A 91 5.44 22.17 2.20
C HIS A 91 4.77 22.31 0.84
N MET A 92 4.15 23.47 0.59
CA MET A 92 3.67 23.80 -0.75
C MET A 92 4.88 23.90 -1.66
N SER A 93 5.10 22.90 -2.52
CA SER A 93 6.02 23.03 -3.63
C SER A 93 5.48 24.10 -4.59
N GLU A 94 6.35 25.00 -5.09
CA GLU A 94 5.96 25.98 -6.08
C GLU A 94 5.37 25.27 -7.32
N PRO A 95 4.31 25.82 -7.96
CA PRO A 95 3.61 25.16 -9.06
C PRO A 95 4.50 24.67 -10.22
N ASP A 96 5.66 25.29 -10.42
CA ASP A 96 6.62 24.96 -11.50
C ASP A 96 7.51 23.73 -11.21
N SER A 97 7.46 23.14 -10.00
CA SER A 97 8.31 22.01 -9.63
C SER A 97 7.66 20.64 -9.78
N TRP A 98 6.48 20.54 -10.40
CA TRP A 98 5.86 19.24 -10.64
C TRP A 98 6.56 18.51 -11.80
N PRO A 99 7.11 17.31 -11.61
CA PRO A 99 7.63 16.53 -12.71
C PRO A 99 6.44 15.97 -13.51
N LEU A 100 6.15 16.57 -14.67
CA LEU A 100 5.39 15.94 -15.74
C LEU A 100 6.34 15.10 -16.61
#